data_AF-A0A383A0M0-F1
#
_entry.id   AF-A0A383A0M0-F1
#
_cell.length_a   1.000
_cell.length_b   1.000
_cell.length_c   1.000
_cell.angle_alpha   90.00
_cell.angle_beta   90.00
_cell.angle_gamma   90.00
#
_symmetry.space_group_name_H-M   'P 1'
#
loop_
_entity.id
_entity.type
_entity.pdbx_description
1 polymer ?
#
loop_
_entity_poly.entity_id
_entity_poly.type
_entity_poly.pdbx_seq_one_letter_code
_entity_poly.pdbx_strand_id
1 'polypeptide(L)'
;MQTMINEDVNGFLSRLPEKGRLLGLDLGAKTIGLALSDVSRQIATPLETLKRTKFAEDAHKLTKLYDKHSVIGIVLGFPVNM
;
A
#
# COMPACT_ATOMS: atom_id res chain seq x y z
N MET A 1 7.54 -12.76 8.87
CA MET A 1 6.83 -12.51 7.60
C MET A 1 7.89 -12.16 6.57
N GLN A 2 8.14 -13.02 5.58
CA GLN A 2 9.15 -12.75 4.56
C GLN A 2 8.56 -11.71 3.61
N THR A 3 9.03 -10.47 3.69
CA THR A 3 8.54 -9.37 2.85
C THR A 3 9.09 -9.58 1.44
N MET A 4 8.31 -10.22 0.57
CA MET A 4 8.64 -10.35 -0.85
C MET A 4 8.02 -9.18 -1.63
N ILE A 5 8.87 -8.41 -2.30
CA ILE A 5 8.44 -7.49 -3.35
C ILE A 5 8.17 -8.34 -4.59
N ASN A 6 6.97 -8.22 -5.18
CA ASN A 6 6.64 -8.86 -6.46
C ASN A 6 6.54 -7.75 -7.51
N GLU A 7 7.18 -7.95 -8.66
CA GLU A 7 7.14 -6.99 -9.76
C GLU A 7 5.91 -7.18 -10.66
N ASP A 8 5.26 -8.35 -10.55
CA ASP A 8 4.07 -8.70 -11.32
C ASP A 8 2.83 -8.87 -10.42
N VAL A 9 1.68 -8.51 -10.97
CA VAL A 9 0.40 -8.54 -10.24
C VAL A 9 -0.02 -9.97 -9.91
N ASN A 10 0.24 -10.96 -10.79
CA ASN A 10 -0.20 -12.33 -10.57
C ASN A 10 0.55 -13.00 -9.42
N GLY A 11 1.87 -12.79 -9.35
CA GLY A 11 2.73 -13.22 -8.26
C GLY A 11 2.29 -12.62 -6.93
N PHE A 12 1.93 -11.34 -6.91
CA PHE A 12 1.34 -10.69 -5.75
C PHE A 12 0.00 -11.33 -5.33
N LEU A 13 -0.96 -11.44 -6.26
CA LEU A 13 -2.30 -11.98 -5.99
C LEU A 13 -2.26 -13.43 -5.49
N SER A 14 -1.36 -14.26 -6.03
CA SER A 14 -1.23 -15.68 -5.64
C SER A 14 -0.82 -15.88 -4.18
N ARG A 15 -0.29 -14.84 -3.52
CA ARG A 15 0.17 -14.88 -2.13
C ARG A 15 -0.81 -14.25 -1.15
N LEU A 16 -1.86 -13.59 -1.64
CA LEU A 16 -2.87 -12.98 -0.79
C LEU A 16 -3.88 -14.03 -0.30
N PRO A 17 -4.39 -13.91 0.93
CA PRO A 17 -5.58 -14.65 1.33
C PRO A 17 -6.80 -14.22 0.48
N GLU A 18 -7.84 -15.07 0.49
CA GLU A 18 -9.06 -14.86 -0.29
C GLU A 18 -9.68 -13.47 -0.08
N LYS A 19 -9.63 -12.96 1.16
CA LYS A 19 -10.19 -11.66 1.55
C LYS A 19 -9.20 -10.85 2.40
N GLY A 20 -9.35 -9.53 2.36
CA GLY A 20 -8.59 -8.59 3.18
C GLY A 20 -8.28 -7.31 2.42
N ARG A 21 -7.99 -6.25 3.19
CA ARG A 21 -7.77 -4.90 2.62
C ARG A 21 -6.37 -4.75 2.07
N LEU A 22 -6.25 -4.03 0.97
CA LEU A 22 -4.98 -3.57 0.42
C LEU A 22 -4.80 -2.07 0.70
N LEU A 23 -3.56 -1.66 0.91
CA LEU A 23 -3.18 -0.25 0.99
C LEU A 23 -2.47 0.15 -0.30
N GLY A 24 -3.05 1.08 -1.05
CA GLY A 24 -2.46 1.67 -2.24
C GLY A 24 -1.62 2.90 -1.88
N LEU A 25 -0.41 2.98 -2.42
CA LEU A 25 0.54 4.07 -2.24
C LEU A 25 0.83 4.73 -3.58
N ASP A 26 0.64 6.05 -3.65
CA ASP A 26 1.10 6.91 -4.73
C ASP A 26 2.23 7.82 -4.23
N LEU A 27 3.46 7.52 -4.63
CA LEU A 27 4.65 8.22 -4.16
C LEU A 27 4.93 9.46 -5.02
N GLY A 28 4.58 10.62 -4.49
CA GLY A 28 5.01 11.91 -5.02
C GLY A 28 6.34 12.38 -4.41
N ALA A 29 6.94 13.41 -4.99
CA ALA A 29 8.18 14.01 -4.46
C ALA A 29 8.00 14.61 -3.05
N LYS A 30 6.80 15.12 -2.73
CA LYS A 30 6.50 15.83 -1.47
C LYS A 30 5.46 15.14 -0.59
N THR A 31 4.67 14.25 -1.16
CA THR A 31 3.52 13.64 -0.51
C THR A 31 3.40 12.17 -0.88
N ILE A 32 2.69 11.40 -0.06
CA ILE A 32 2.28 10.03 -0.35
C ILE A 32 0.76 10.02 -0.30
N GLY A 33 0.12 9.80 -1.45
CA GLY A 33 -1.32 9.55 -1.49
C GLY A 33 -1.59 8.13 -1.01
N LEU A 34 -2.54 7.96 -0.10
CA LEU A 34 -2.96 6.66 0.41
C LEU A 34 -4.42 6.37 0.06
N ALA A 35 -4.67 5.16 -0.43
CA ALA A 35 -6.00 4.62 -0.65
C ALA A 35 -6.14 3.26 0.03
N LEU A 36 -7.32 2.96 0.57
CA LEU A 36 -7.62 1.68 1.21
C LEU A 36 -8.68 0.96 0.40
N SER A 37 -8.47 -0.32 0.10
CA SER A 37 -9.53 -1.13 -0.49
C SER A 37 -10.56 -1.56 0.56
N ASP A 38 -11.76 -1.89 0.11
CA ASP A 38 -12.66 -2.71 0.89
C ASP A 38 -12.11 -4.15 1.03
N VAL A 39 -12.75 -4.97 1.88
CA VAL A 39 -12.29 -6.34 2.19
C VAL A 39 -12.37 -7.27 0.98
N SER A 40 -13.31 -7.02 0.06
CA SER A 40 -13.46 -7.78 -1.18
C SER A 40 -12.52 -7.32 -2.29
N ARG A 41 -11.81 -6.19 -2.09
CA ARG A 41 -10.90 -5.56 -3.03
C ARG A 41 -11.56 -5.12 -4.35
N GLN A 42 -12.85 -4.77 -4.30
CA GLN A 42 -13.61 -4.27 -5.45
C GLN A 42 -13.59 -2.74 -5.53
N ILE A 43 -13.51 -2.07 -4.39
CA ILE A 43 -13.56 -0.60 -4.30
C ILE A 43 -12.33 -0.14 -3.53
N ALA A 44 -11.65 0.87 -4.06
CA ALA A 44 -10.62 1.63 -3.34
C ALA A 44 -11.13 3.02 -3.03
N THR A 45 -11.00 3.46 -1.78
CA THR A 45 -11.38 4.80 -1.34
C THR A 45 -10.16 5.56 -0.83
N PRO A 46 -10.08 6.88 -1.04
CA PRO A 46 -9.04 7.71 -0.43
C PRO A 46 -9.00 7.52 1.09
N LEU A 47 -7.80 7.37 1.66
CA LEU A 47 -7.59 7.27 3.11
C LEU A 47 -7.07 8.59 3.67
N GLU A 48 -5.85 8.96 3.29
CA GLU A 48 -5.24 10.25 3.65
C GLU A 48 -4.07 10.57 2.72
N THR A 49 -3.48 11.76 2.86
CA THR A 49 -2.24 12.15 2.18
C THR A 49 -1.18 12.48 3.21
N LEU A 50 -0.09 11.72 3.22
CA LEU A 50 1.04 11.99 4.09
C LEU A 50 1.96 13.02 3.46
N LYS A 51 2.38 14.04 4.20
CA LYS A 51 3.52 14.87 3.81
C LYS A 51 4.81 14.08 4.06
N ARG A 52 5.65 13.93 3.02
CA ARG A 52 6.91 13.20 3.13
C ARG A 52 7.88 13.94 4.03
N THR A 53 8.59 13.16 4.84
CA THR A 53 9.60 13.67 5.78
C THR A 53 10.85 12.81 5.66
N LYS A 54 11.26 12.13 6.73
CA LYS A 54 12.31 11.13 6.69
C LYS A 54 11.68 9.77 6.41
N PHE A 55 12.38 8.95 5.63
CA PHE A 55 11.91 7.60 5.28
C PHE A 55 11.47 6.79 6.50
N ALA A 56 12.26 6.80 7.58
CA ALA A 56 11.94 6.06 8.80
C ALA A 56 10.62 6.53 9.46
N GLU A 57 10.36 7.84 9.48
CA GLU A 57 9.14 8.40 10.04
C GLU A 57 7.93 8.09 9.16
N ASP A 58 8.11 8.19 7.84
CA ASP A 58 7.06 7.87 6.87
C ASP A 58 6.72 6.37 6.91
N ALA A 59 7.72 5.48 6.97
CA ALA A 59 7.55 4.04 7.11
C ALA A 59 6.84 3.66 8.43
N HIS A 60 7.15 4.36 9.53
CA HIS A 60 6.46 4.15 10.81
C HIS A 60 4.98 4.51 10.73
N LYS A 61 4.64 5.65 10.09
CA LYS A 61 3.24 6.04 9.85
C LYS A 61 2.52 5.02 8.99
N LEU A 62 3.14 4.57 7.91
CA LEU A 62 2.58 3.54 7.02
C LEU A 62 2.33 2.22 7.76
N THR A 63 3.27 1.78 8.60
CA THR A 63 3.13 0.55 9.41
C THR A 63 1.96 0.67 10.39
N LYS A 64 1.81 1.82 11.05
CA LYS A 64 0.65 2.06 11.93
C LYS A 64 -0.69 1.97 11.18
N LEU A 65 -0.75 2.51 9.96
CA LEU A 65 -1.97 2.44 9.14
C LEU A 65 -2.23 1.01 8.65
N TYR A 66 -1.18 0.29 8.26
CA TYR A 66 -1.25 -1.12 7.89
C TYR A 66 -1.89 -1.94 9.02
N ASP A 67 -1.38 -1.80 10.25
CA ASP A 67 -1.89 -2.52 11.42
C ASP A 67 -3.32 -2.08 11.77
N LYS A 68 -3.56 -0.76 11.84
CA LYS A 68 -4.86 -0.16 12.19
C LYS A 68 -5.99 -0.66 11.29
N HIS A 69 -5.73 -0.85 10.01
CA HIS A 69 -6.73 -1.25 9.02
C HIS A 69 -6.72 -2.75 8.70
N SER A 70 -5.85 -3.52 9.37
CA SER A 70 -5.64 -4.95 9.13
C SER A 70 -5.37 -5.23 7.64
N VAL A 71 -4.46 -4.44 7.08
CA VAL A 71 -4.06 -4.56 5.68
C VAL A 71 -3.29 -5.86 5.48
N ILE A 72 -3.52 -6.53 4.35
CA ILE A 72 -2.87 -7.81 4.01
C ILE A 72 -1.80 -7.68 2.93
N GLY A 73 -1.71 -6.52 2.28
CA GLY A 73 -0.75 -6.25 1.22
C GLY A 73 -0.72 -4.77 0.83
N ILE A 74 0.40 -4.34 0.28
CA ILE A 74 0.62 -2.97 -0.19
C ILE A 74 0.80 -3.00 -1.69
N VAL A 75 0.13 -2.08 -2.39
CA VAL A 75 0.33 -1.84 -3.83
C VAL A 75 0.98 -0.47 -3.98
N LEU A 76 2.12 -0.43 -4.65
CA LEU A 76 2.86 0.80 -4.88
C LEU A 76 2.79 1.17 -6.36
N GLY A 77 2.43 2.42 -6.67
CA GLY A 77 2.50 2.95 -8.04
C GLY A 77 3.94 2.87 -8.57
N PHE A 78 4.14 2.15 -9.68
CA PHE A 78 5.45 2.00 -10.32
C PHE A 78 5.52 2.89 -11.58
N PRO A 79 6.36 3.95 -11.60
CA PRO A 79 6.52 4.77 -12.78
C PRO A 79 7.38 4.02 -13.82
N VAL A 80 6.74 3.52 -14.87
CA VAL A 80 7.40 2.70 -15.91
C VAL A 80 8.13 3.50 -16.98
N ASN A 81 7.97 4.83 -17.01
CA ASN A 81 8.67 5.71 -17.95
C ASN A 81 9.20 6.94 -17.18
N MET A 82 10.50 7.20 -17.29
CA MET A 82 11.17 8.43 -16.88
C MET A 82 11.96 8.99 -18.05
#